data_AF-Q0UH28-F1
#
_entry.id   AF-Q0UH28-F1
#
_cell.length_a   1.000
_cell.length_b   1.000
_cell.length_c   1.000
_cell.angle_alpha   90.00
_cell.angle_beta   90.00
_cell.angle_gamma   90.00
#
_symmetry.space_group_name_H-M   'P 1'
#
loop_
_entity.id
_entity.type
_entity.pdbx_description
1 polymer ?
#
loop_
_entity_poly.entity_id
_entity_poly.type
_entity_poly.pdbx_seq_one_letter_code
_entity_poly.pdbx_strand_id
1 'polypeptide(L)'
;MHSCAGAGWPVGDPLNATFWHRVTEAMERNRTLVSLFNTYQGKSSVQSPNCTSDACAAAKVCYMRSGSVAMGQSCPQGFGSVQSPYMGKDF
;
A
#
# COMPACT_ATOMS: atom_id res chain seq x y z
N MET A 1 -12.43 22.42 -8.83
CA MET A 1 -11.94 21.98 -7.51
C MET A 1 -11.46 20.55 -7.69
N HIS A 2 -10.15 20.36 -7.95
CA HIS A 2 -9.59 19.04 -8.21
C HIS A 2 -9.13 18.44 -6.89
N SER A 3 -9.66 17.29 -6.48
CA SER A 3 -9.20 16.54 -5.30
C SER A 3 -8.03 15.63 -5.68
N CYS A 4 -7.09 15.37 -4.77
CA CYS A 4 -6.03 14.40 -5.02
C CYS A 4 -6.64 13.00 -5.22
N ALA A 5 -6.41 12.43 -6.40
CA ALA A 5 -7.29 11.47 -7.10
C ALA A 5 -7.44 10.06 -6.48
N GLY A 6 -6.91 9.79 -5.28
CA GLY A 6 -7.00 8.47 -4.65
C GLY A 6 -8.02 8.36 -3.52
N ALA A 7 -8.19 9.41 -2.71
CA ALA A 7 -8.93 9.35 -1.44
C ALA A 7 -9.95 10.48 -1.26
N GLY A 8 -10.25 11.25 -2.31
CA GLY A 8 -11.14 12.41 -2.21
C GLY A 8 -10.61 13.50 -1.27
N TRP A 9 -9.29 13.61 -1.13
CA TRP A 9 -8.65 14.53 -0.19
C TRP A 9 -8.54 15.95 -0.78
N PRO A 10 -8.91 17.01 -0.03
CA PRO A 10 -8.76 18.38 -0.49
C PRO A 10 -7.29 18.75 -0.75
N VAL A 11 -7.01 19.51 -1.82
CA VAL A 11 -5.63 19.87 -2.22
C VAL A 11 -4.90 20.74 -1.19
N GLY A 12 -5.65 21.56 -0.43
CA GLY A 12 -5.07 22.43 0.60
C GLY A 12 -4.89 21.75 1.96
N ASP A 13 -5.43 20.55 2.16
CA ASP A 13 -5.41 19.89 3.45
C ASP A 13 -4.09 19.13 3.66
N PRO A 14 -3.53 19.14 4.89
CA PRO A 14 -2.26 18.48 5.18
C PRO A 14 -2.37 16.96 4.98
N LEU A 15 -1.26 16.35 4.54
CA LEU A 15 -1.13 14.90 4.39
C LEU A 15 -0.83 14.23 5.74
N ASN A 16 -1.76 14.35 6.69
CA ASN A 16 -1.64 13.87 8.05
C ASN A 16 -2.05 12.38 8.22
N ALA A 17 -2.11 11.90 9.46
CA ALA A 17 -2.52 10.51 9.73
C ALA A 17 -3.91 10.16 9.17
N THR A 18 -4.86 11.09 9.20
CA THR A 18 -6.21 10.90 8.65
C THR A 18 -6.17 10.75 7.12
N PHE A 19 -5.30 11.50 6.43
CA PHE A 19 -5.08 11.30 4.99
C PHE A 19 -4.63 9.86 4.71
N TRP A 20 -3.58 9.40 5.38
CA TRP A 20 -3.03 8.05 5.15
C TRP A 20 -4.01 6.94 5.53
N HIS A 21 -4.80 7.15 6.59
CA HIS A 21 -5.90 6.24 6.93
C HIS A 21 -6.90 6.12 5.77
N ARG A 22 -7.41 7.23 5.24
CA ARG A 22 -8.35 7.22 4.09
C ARG A 22 -7.75 6.64 2.81
N VAL A 23 -6.45 6.85 2.58
CA VAL A 23 -5.74 6.21 1.46
C VAL A 23 -5.82 4.68 1.59
N THR A 24 -5.59 4.12 2.77
CA THR A 24 -5.69 2.67 2.97
C THR A 24 -7.12 2.14 2.81
N GLU A 25 -8.15 2.87 3.25
CA GLU A 25 -9.55 2.51 2.99
C GLU A 25 -9.90 2.55 1.50
N ALA A 26 -9.36 3.54 0.77
CA ALA A 26 -9.55 3.63 -0.67
C ALA A 26 -8.85 2.47 -1.40
N MET A 27 -7.67 2.06 -0.94
CA MET A 27 -6.94 0.90 -1.45
C MET A 27 -7.70 -0.42 -1.27
N GLU A 28 -8.42 -0.59 -0.16
CA GLU A 28 -9.28 -1.75 0.07
C GLU A 28 -10.43 -1.84 -0.95
N ARG A 29 -10.96 -0.69 -1.39
CA ARG A 29 -12.03 -0.62 -2.40
C ARG A 29 -11.51 -0.61 -3.85
N ASN A 30 -10.31 -0.08 -4.07
CA ASN A 30 -9.71 0.07 -5.39
C ASN A 30 -8.24 -0.38 -5.37
N ARG A 31 -8.03 -1.62 -5.79
CA ARG A 31 -6.72 -2.28 -5.80
C ARG A 31 -5.72 -1.63 -6.77
N THR A 32 -6.17 -0.86 -7.76
CA THR A 32 -5.26 -0.11 -8.65
C THR A 32 -4.43 0.93 -7.90
N LEU A 33 -4.97 1.47 -6.79
CA LEU A 33 -4.24 2.38 -5.91
C LEU A 33 -3.09 1.67 -5.18
N VAL A 34 -3.23 0.37 -4.88
CA VAL A 34 -2.14 -0.42 -4.29
C VAL A 34 -1.03 -0.66 -5.30
N SER A 35 -1.37 -0.96 -6.56
CA SER A 35 -0.38 -1.08 -7.62
C SER A 35 0.35 0.25 -7.84
N LEU A 36 -0.35 1.38 -7.84
CA LEU A 36 0.25 2.72 -7.94
C LEU A 36 1.19 3.00 -6.77
N PHE A 37 0.75 2.73 -5.55
CA PHE A 37 1.59 2.87 -4.35
C PHE A 37 2.82 1.98 -4.42
N ASN A 38 2.68 0.73 -4.85
CA ASN A 38 3.79 -0.21 -5.02
C ASN A 38 4.86 0.31 -5.99
N THR A 39 4.44 0.84 -7.14
CA THR A 39 5.34 1.46 -8.13
C THR A 39 6.10 2.63 -7.51
N TYR A 40 5.41 3.54 -6.82
CA TYR A 40 6.07 4.70 -6.22
C TYR A 40 6.92 4.37 -4.99
N GLN A 41 6.51 3.40 -4.16
CA GLN A 41 7.32 2.90 -3.05
C GLN A 41 8.64 2.30 -3.56
N GLY A 42 8.61 1.60 -4.69
CA GLY A 42 9.78 1.08 -5.40
C GLY A 42 10.57 2.13 -6.20
N LYS A 43 10.18 3.41 -6.15
CA LYS A 43 10.75 4.50 -6.98
C LYS A 43 10.79 4.17 -8.47
N SER A 44 9.75 3.47 -8.96
CA SER A 44 9.65 2.99 -10.35
C SER A 44 10.82 2.10 -10.80
N SER A 45 11.49 1.41 -9.86
CA SER A 45 12.57 0.48 -10.17
C SER A 45 12.04 -0.75 -10.91
N VAL A 46 12.79 -1.21 -11.92
CA VAL A 46 12.53 -2.50 -12.61
C VAL A 46 12.69 -3.71 -11.69
N GLN A 47 13.35 -3.54 -10.55
CA GLN A 47 13.51 -4.58 -9.53
C GLN A 47 12.28 -4.71 -8.62
N SER A 48 11.30 -3.82 -8.77
CA SER A 48 10.04 -3.91 -8.02
C SER A 48 8.98 -4.62 -8.86
N PRO A 49 8.63 -5.87 -8.53
CA PRO A 49 7.59 -6.59 -9.26
C PRO A 49 6.23 -5.90 -9.12
N ASN A 50 5.34 -6.20 -10.06
CA ASN A 50 3.98 -5.67 -10.04
C ASN A 50 3.15 -6.32 -8.93
N CYS A 51 2.55 -5.50 -8.07
CA CYS A 51 1.62 -5.93 -7.03
C CYS A 51 0.19 -6.01 -7.61
N THR A 52 -0.19 -7.18 -8.15
CA THR A 52 -1.50 -7.40 -8.79
C THR A 52 -2.35 -8.49 -8.12
N SER A 53 -1.77 -9.33 -7.26
CA SER A 53 -2.48 -10.39 -6.53
C SER A 53 -3.23 -9.84 -5.31
N ASP A 54 -4.32 -10.52 -4.90
CA ASP A 54 -5.09 -10.14 -3.70
C ASP A 54 -4.21 -10.19 -2.46
N ALA A 55 -3.37 -11.23 -2.39
CA ALA A 55 -2.29 -11.39 -1.41
C ALA A 55 -1.44 -10.13 -1.24
N CYS A 56 -0.88 -9.65 -2.35
CA CYS A 56 -0.01 -8.48 -2.32
C CYS A 56 -0.78 -7.23 -1.90
N ALA A 57 -2.01 -7.06 -2.42
CA ALA A 57 -2.84 -5.91 -2.09
C ALA A 57 -3.17 -5.84 -0.58
N ALA A 58 -3.63 -6.96 -0.01
CA ALA A 58 -3.93 -7.08 1.40
C ALA A 58 -2.68 -6.88 2.28
N ALA A 59 -1.55 -7.48 1.88
CA ALA A 59 -0.30 -7.33 2.61
C ALA A 59 0.19 -5.87 2.64
N LYS A 60 0.14 -5.15 1.51
CA LYS A 60 0.55 -3.73 1.46
C LYS A 60 -0.31 -2.86 2.36
N VAL A 61 -1.64 -3.05 2.36
CA VAL A 61 -2.54 -2.33 3.28
C VAL A 61 -2.20 -2.65 4.74
N CYS A 62 -1.94 -3.92 5.06
CA CYS A 62 -1.53 -4.33 6.41
C CYS A 62 -0.24 -3.63 6.85
N TYR A 63 0.81 -3.65 6.03
CA TYR A 63 2.09 -3.00 6.35
C TYR A 63 1.95 -1.47 6.47
N MET A 64 1.12 -0.82 5.64
CA MET A 64 0.84 0.62 5.77
C MET A 64 0.13 0.97 7.08
N ARG A 65 -0.66 0.05 7.63
CA ARG A 65 -1.37 0.24 8.91
C ARG A 65 -0.55 -0.23 10.12
N SER A 66 0.54 -0.95 9.93
CA SER A 66 1.40 -1.39 11.02
C SER A 66 2.20 -0.21 11.58
N GLY A 67 1.86 0.23 12.79
CA GLY A 67 2.57 1.30 13.51
C GLY A 67 3.75 0.83 14.37
N SER A 68 4.06 -0.48 14.36
CA SER A 68 5.10 -1.09 15.20
C SER A 68 5.63 -2.36 14.56
N VAL A 69 6.82 -2.80 15.00
CA VAL A 69 7.45 -4.03 14.52
C VAL A 69 6.57 -5.25 14.81
N ALA A 70 6.00 -5.36 16.00
CA ALA A 70 5.13 -6.47 16.38
C ALA A 70 3.87 -6.57 15.48
N MET A 71 3.27 -5.42 15.13
CA MET A 71 2.15 -5.40 14.17
C MET A 71 2.61 -5.80 12.77
N GLY A 72 3.76 -5.33 12.31
CA GLY A 72 4.31 -5.69 11.00
C GLY A 72 4.65 -7.18 10.87
N GLN A 73 5.05 -7.82 11.97
CA GLN A 73 5.27 -9.28 12.04
C GLN A 73 3.97 -10.09 11.92
N SER A 74 2.82 -9.46 12.22
CA SER A 74 1.50 -10.08 12.09
C SER A 74 0.93 -9.99 10.66
N CYS A 75 1.54 -9.17 9.79
CA CYS A 75 1.14 -9.07 8.39
C CYS A 75 1.61 -10.27 7.56
N PRO A 76 1.02 -10.53 6.37
CA PRO A 76 1.48 -11.58 5.46
C PRO A 76 2.97 -11.42 5.13
N GLN A 77 3.75 -12.48 5.35
CA GLN A 77 5.20 -12.44 5.20
C GLN A 77 5.62 -12.56 3.73
N GLY A 78 6.82 -12.05 3.40
CA GLY A 78 7.34 -12.02 2.02
C GLY A 78 6.90 -10.82 1.18
N PHE A 79 6.17 -9.86 1.77
CA PHE A 79 5.71 -8.62 1.10
C PHE A 79 6.25 -7.33 1.73
N GLY A 80 7.03 -7.45 2.81
CA GLY A 80 7.58 -6.30 3.57
C GLY A 80 8.60 -5.47 2.80
N SER A 81 9.19 -6.00 1.73
CA SER A 81 10.04 -5.25 0.80
C SER A 81 9.40 -5.19 -0.58
N VAL A 82 9.53 -4.04 -1.25
CA VAL A 82 9.11 -3.86 -2.65
C VAL A 82 10.05 -4.49 -3.66
N GLN A 83 11.15 -5.06 -3.22
CA GLN A 83 12.08 -5.84 -4.05
C GLN A 83 11.95 -7.35 -3.79
N SER A 84 11.00 -7.75 -2.94
CA SER A 84 10.67 -9.15 -2.76
C SER A 84 9.89 -9.68 -3.96
N PRO A 85 10.00 -10.98 -4.29
CA PRO A 85 9.31 -11.58 -5.43
C PRO A 85 7.79 -11.74 -5.24
N TYR A 86 7.22 -11.28 -4.12
CA TYR A 86 5.80 -11.42 -3.77
C TYR A 86 5.28 -12.86 -3.76
N MET A 87 6.16 -13.80 -3.40
CA MET A 87 5.87 -15.23 -3.23
C MET A 87 5.65 -15.57 -1.75
N GLY A 88 4.95 -14.73 -1.01
CA GLY A 88 4.66 -14.99 0.41
C GLY A 88 3.83 -16.27 0.57
N LYS A 89 4.28 -17.16 1.46
CA LYS A 89 3.53 -18.36 1.86
C LYS A 89 2.30 -17.95 2.68
N ASP A 90 1.28 -18.81 2.65
CA ASP A 90 -0.03 -18.72 3.32
C ASP A 90 -1.20 -18.34 2.37
N PHE A 91 -1.17 -18.94 1.16
CA PHE A 91 -2.34 -19.40 0.39
C PHE A 91 -2.14 -20.88 0.06
#